data_AF-A0A0D6LH98-F1
#
_entry.id   AF-A0A0D6LH98-F1
#
_cell.length_a   1.000
_cell.length_b   1.000
_cell.length_c   1.000
_cell.angle_alpha   90.00
_cell.angle_beta   90.00
_cell.angle_gamma   90.00
#
_symmetry.space_group_name_H-M   'P 1'
#
loop_
_entity.id
_entity.type
_entity.pdbx_description
1 polymer ?
#
loop_
_entity_poly.entity_id
_entity_poly.type
_entity_poly.pdbx_seq_one_letter_code
_entity_poly.pdbx_strand_id
1 'polypeptide(L)'
;MPVKARSEFVALAKRQTLAWKEKERLMMEWAEKYDVKRKLEKFIDDMWSKRNAKEKAFFELIRKLPALGEEYMDILNGIETPREEKVANMERFIEDHPKYELYTVTVTHVE
;
A
#
# COMPACT_ATOMS: atom_id res chain seq x y z
N MET A 1 7.88 16.90 23.21
CA MET A 1 7.83 15.49 23.67
C MET A 1 9.23 15.10 24.14
N PRO A 2 9.38 14.54 25.35
CA PRO A 2 10.68 14.17 25.91
C PRO A 2 11.44 13.14 25.06
N VAL A 3 12.77 13.16 25.09
CA VAL A 3 13.63 12.19 24.39
C VAL A 3 13.29 10.76 24.79
N LYS A 4 13.10 10.52 26.10
CA LYS A 4 12.69 9.22 26.64
C LYS A 4 11.39 8.70 26.03
N ALA A 5 10.38 9.56 25.88
CA ALA A 5 9.10 9.19 25.29
C ALA A 5 9.27 8.76 23.83
N ARG A 6 10.08 9.48 23.04
CA ARG A 6 10.37 9.13 21.65
C ARG A 6 11.10 7.78 21.54
N SER A 7 12.11 7.54 22.38
CA SER A 7 12.85 6.27 22.38
C SER A 7 11.95 5.08 22.75
N GLU A 8 11.08 5.23 23.76
CA GLU A 8 10.11 4.20 24.14
C GLU A 8 9.14 3.89 22.98
N PHE A 9 8.62 4.92 22.30
CA PHE A 9 7.73 4.73 21.16
C PHE A 9 8.42 4.01 19.99
N VAL A 10 9.65 4.43 19.63
CA VAL A 10 10.40 3.81 18.53
C VAL A 10 10.70 2.34 18.82
N ALA A 11 11.07 2.01 20.06
CA ALA A 11 11.30 0.63 20.47
C ALA A 11 10.03 -0.24 20.32
N LEU A 12 8.87 0.28 20.73
CA LEU A 12 7.58 -0.38 20.52
C LEU A 12 7.25 -0.52 19.03
N ALA A 13 7.42 0.56 18.25
CA ALA A 13 7.12 0.59 16.82
C ALA A 13 7.99 -0.36 16.00
N LYS A 14 9.26 -0.56 16.36
CA LYS A 14 10.16 -1.50 15.67
C LYS A 14 9.96 -2.95 16.05
N ARG A 15 9.24 -3.25 17.14
CA ARG A 15 9.03 -4.63 17.58
C ARG A 15 8.09 -5.36 16.61
N GLN A 16 8.65 -6.29 15.84
CA GLN A 16 7.93 -7.10 14.85
C GLN A 16 7.38 -8.42 15.43
N THR A 17 7.89 -8.86 16.58
CA THR A 17 7.47 -10.11 17.23
C THR A 17 6.12 -10.02 17.93
N LEU A 18 5.53 -8.83 18.06
CA LEU A 18 4.23 -8.62 18.68
C LEU A 18 3.12 -8.62 17.62
N ALA A 19 2.02 -9.31 17.94
CA ALA A 19 0.78 -9.15 17.21
C ALA A 19 0.32 -7.68 17.26
N TRP A 20 -0.31 -7.21 16.17
CA TRP A 20 -0.73 -5.82 16.05
C TRP A 20 -1.61 -5.36 17.23
N LYS A 21 -2.63 -6.15 17.61
CA LYS A 21 -3.53 -5.79 18.72
C LYS A 21 -2.79 -5.55 20.04
N GLU A 22 -1.78 -6.37 20.32
CA GLU A 22 -0.98 -6.23 21.54
C GLU A 22 -0.05 -5.03 21.46
N LYS A 23 0.52 -4.78 20.27
CA LYS A 23 1.33 -3.60 20.00
C LYS A 23 0.54 -2.31 20.13
N GLU A 24 -0.69 -2.30 19.61
CA GLU A 24 -1.63 -1.18 19.71
C GLU A 24 -1.98 -0.88 21.18
N ARG A 25 -2.30 -1.92 21.97
CA ARG A 25 -2.52 -1.77 23.43
C ARG A 25 -1.33 -1.08 24.11
N LEU A 26 -0.10 -1.56 23.88
CA LEU A 26 1.12 -0.98 24.46
C LEU A 26 1.38 0.46 24.00
N MET A 27 1.08 0.77 22.74
CA MET A 27 1.20 2.14 22.23
C MET A 27 0.17 3.07 22.89
N MET A 28 -1.05 2.60 23.15
CA MET A 28 -2.08 3.37 23.84
C MET A 28 -1.72 3.64 25.30
N GLU A 29 -1.19 2.65 26.01
CA GLU A 29 -0.66 2.83 27.38
C GLU A 29 0.50 3.84 27.42
N TRP A 30 1.42 3.75 26.44
CA TRP A 30 2.47 4.75 26.27
C TRP A 30 1.87 6.15 26.00
N ALA A 31 0.83 6.25 25.19
CA ALA A 31 0.23 7.53 24.85
C ALA A 31 -0.54 8.17 26.01
N GLU A 32 -1.13 7.36 26.89
CA GLU A 32 -1.72 7.82 28.15
C GLU A 32 -0.65 8.36 29.10
N LYS A 33 0.45 7.63 29.29
CA LYS A 33 1.59 8.06 30.12
C LYS A 33 2.17 9.42 29.73
N TYR A 34 2.11 9.77 28.44
CA TYR A 34 2.68 11.03 27.92
C TYR A 34 1.64 12.04 27.45
N ASP A 35 0.36 11.85 27.78
CA ASP A 35 -0.76 12.73 27.43
C ASP A 35 -0.85 13.05 25.92
N VAL A 36 -0.67 12.02 25.09
CA VAL A 36 -0.75 12.10 23.62
C VAL A 36 -1.75 11.10 23.00
N LYS A 37 -2.60 10.48 23.82
CA LYS A 37 -3.61 9.48 23.40
C LYS A 37 -4.40 9.91 22.16
N ARG A 38 -4.99 11.11 22.19
CA ARG A 38 -5.78 11.64 21.07
C ARG A 38 -4.98 11.81 19.77
N LYS A 39 -3.68 12.10 19.85
CA LYS A 39 -2.81 12.21 18.67
C LYS A 39 -2.50 10.83 18.11
N LEU A 40 -2.29 9.84 18.99
CA LEU A 40 -2.04 8.46 18.57
C LEU A 40 -3.28 7.83 17.94
N GLU A 41 -4.47 8.03 18.50
CA GLU A 41 -5.74 7.54 17.92
C GLU A 41 -5.92 8.03 16.48
N LYS A 42 -5.78 9.34 16.25
CA LYS A 42 -5.84 9.92 14.90
C LYS A 42 -4.80 9.33 13.94
N PHE A 43 -3.59 9.06 14.44
CA PHE A 43 -2.54 8.45 13.63
C PHE A 43 -2.88 7.01 13.25
N ILE A 44 -3.40 6.22 14.19
CA ILE A 44 -3.81 4.83 13.97
C ILE A 44 -4.98 4.78 12.96
N ASP A 45 -5.97 5.67 13.11
CA ASP A 45 -7.11 5.75 12.19
C ASP A 45 -6.69 6.10 10.76
N ASP A 46 -5.83 7.11 10.59
CA ASP A 46 -5.29 7.51 9.28
C ASP A 46 -4.47 6.38 8.64
N MET A 47 -3.64 5.69 9.44
CA MET A 47 -2.84 4.56 8.97
C MET A 47 -3.73 3.40 8.51
N TRP A 48 -4.76 3.05 9.27
CA TRP A 48 -5.72 2.00 8.88
C TRP A 48 -6.53 2.39 7.63
N SER A 49 -6.99 3.64 7.55
CA SER A 49 -7.73 4.13 6.38
C SER A 49 -6.87 4.03 5.11
N LYS A 50 -5.62 4.48 5.18
CA LYS A 50 -4.65 4.36 4.07
C LYS A 50 -4.35 2.91 3.71
N ARG A 51 -4.18 2.04 4.71
CA ARG A 51 -3.98 0.60 4.48
C ARG A 51 -5.18 -0.02 3.77
N ASN A 52 -6.39 0.23 4.25
CA ASN A 52 -7.62 -0.30 3.66
C ASN A 52 -7.83 0.21 2.22
N ALA A 53 -7.52 1.48 1.96
CA ALA A 53 -7.58 2.03 0.61
C ALA A 53 -6.60 1.31 -0.35
N LYS A 54 -5.36 1.06 0.10
CA LYS A 54 -4.37 0.30 -0.67
C LYS A 54 -4.79 -1.16 -0.89
N GLU A 55 -5.31 -1.80 0.15
CA GLU A 55 -5.80 -3.18 0.08
C GLU A 55 -6.96 -3.31 -0.91
N LYS A 56 -7.91 -2.38 -0.87
CA LYS A 56 -9.01 -2.31 -1.84
C LYS A 56 -8.49 -2.14 -3.27
N ALA A 57 -7.57 -1.19 -3.49
CA ALA A 57 -6.98 -0.96 -4.81
C ALA A 57 -6.23 -2.20 -5.33
N PHE A 58 -5.52 -2.91 -4.45
CA PHE A 58 -4.83 -4.17 -4.78
C PHE A 58 -5.80 -5.28 -5.18
N PHE A 59 -6.88 -5.49 -4.43
CA PHE A 59 -7.88 -6.50 -4.79
C PHE A 59 -8.65 -6.14 -6.06
N GLU A 60 -8.93 -4.85 -6.29
CA GLU A 60 -9.53 -4.39 -7.54
C GLU A 60 -8.61 -4.66 -8.74
N LEU A 61 -7.29 -4.47 -8.59
CA LEU A 61 -6.32 -4.86 -9.61
C LEU A 61 -6.37 -6.37 -9.86
N ILE A 62 -6.24 -7.20 -8.82
CA ILE A 62 -6.30 -8.66 -8.96
C ILE A 62 -7.55 -9.10 -9.70
N ARG A 63 -8.70 -8.48 -9.40
CA ARG A 63 -9.96 -8.79 -10.06
C ARG A 63 -9.96 -8.43 -11.55
N LYS A 64 -9.27 -7.36 -11.95
CA LYS A 64 -9.19 -6.88 -13.34
C LYS A 64 -8.09 -7.57 -14.14
N LEU A 65 -7.03 -8.07 -13.48
CA LEU A 65 -5.86 -8.66 -14.13
C LEU A 65 -6.17 -9.73 -15.19
N PRO A 66 -7.11 -10.67 -14.99
CA PRO A 66 -7.43 -11.67 -16.01
C PRO A 66 -7.90 -11.05 -17.33
N ALA A 67 -8.87 -10.13 -17.26
CA ALA A 67 -9.41 -9.46 -18.44
C ALA A 67 -8.37 -8.57 -19.12
N LEU A 68 -7.57 -7.83 -18.34
CA LEU A 68 -6.45 -7.04 -18.86
C LEU A 68 -5.40 -7.93 -19.56
N GLY A 69 -5.15 -9.11 -19.01
CA GLY A 69 -4.25 -10.09 -19.60
C GLY A 69 -4.78 -10.64 -20.93
N GLU A 70 -6.07 -10.94 -21.01
CA GLU A 70 -6.72 -11.36 -22.26
C GLU A 70 -6.62 -10.28 -23.33
N GLU A 71 -7.00 -9.04 -23.01
CA GLU A 71 -6.92 -7.90 -23.94
C GLU A 71 -5.48 -7.64 -24.42
N TYR A 72 -4.51 -7.70 -23.51
CA TYR A 72 -3.10 -7.58 -23.87
C TYR A 72 -2.64 -8.69 -24.82
N MET A 73 -3.05 -9.94 -24.56
CA MET A 73 -2.70 -11.07 -25.41
C MET A 73 -3.37 -10.99 -26.78
N ASP A 74 -4.60 -10.49 -26.87
CA ASP A 74 -5.31 -10.27 -28.14
C ASP A 74 -4.60 -9.24 -29.02
N ILE A 75 -4.12 -8.13 -28.42
CA ILE A 75 -3.32 -7.12 -29.13
C ILE A 75 -2.05 -7.74 -29.73
N LEU A 76 -1.35 -8.59 -28.97
CA LEU A 76 -0.12 -9.26 -29.43
C LEU A 76 -0.42 -10.30 -30.52
N ASN A 77 -1.38 -11.18 -30.26
CA ASN A 77 -1.71 -12.34 -31.08
C ASN A 77 -2.60 -12.04 -32.29
N GLY A 78 -3.06 -10.79 -32.48
CA GLY A 78 -3.79 -10.37 -33.68
C GLY A 78 -2.92 -10.48 -34.94
N ILE A 79 -2.66 -11.69 -35.43
CA ILE A 79 -1.71 -11.98 -36.51
C ILE A 79 -2.07 -11.23 -37.79
N GLU A 80 -3.37 -10.99 -38.02
CA GLU A 80 -3.89 -10.27 -39.18
C GLU A 80 -3.89 -8.74 -39.02
N THR A 81 -3.72 -8.23 -37.79
CA THR A 81 -3.73 -6.79 -37.51
C THR A 81 -2.41 -6.15 -37.96
N PRO A 82 -2.45 -5.10 -38.81
CA PRO A 82 -1.26 -4.35 -39.20
C PRO A 82 -0.46 -3.81 -38.01
N ARG A 83 0.87 -3.71 -38.15
CA ARG A 83 1.76 -3.27 -37.07
C ARG A 83 1.41 -1.90 -36.50
N GLU A 84 1.02 -0.95 -37.34
CA GLU A 84 0.65 0.42 -36.92
C GLU A 84 -0.60 0.42 -36.04
N GLU A 85 -1.60 -0.38 -36.39
CA GLU A 85 -2.81 -0.57 -35.58
C GLU A 85 -2.50 -1.26 -34.25
N LYS A 86 -1.60 -2.25 -34.23
CA LYS A 86 -1.15 -2.88 -32.98
C LYS A 86 -0.49 -1.88 -32.03
N VAL A 87 0.34 -0.97 -32.57
CA VAL A 87 0.99 0.07 -31.77
C VAL A 87 -0.06 1.03 -31.21
N ALA A 88 -0.99 1.50 -32.04
CA ALA A 88 -2.06 2.40 -31.58
C ALA A 88 -2.97 1.74 -30.52
N ASN A 89 -3.29 0.46 -30.68
CA ASN A 89 -4.07 -0.31 -29.69
C ASN A 89 -3.30 -0.49 -28.38
N MET A 90 -1.98 -0.73 -28.43
CA MET A 90 -1.14 -0.83 -27.25
C MET A 90 -1.01 0.52 -26.51
N GLU A 91 -0.86 1.62 -27.25
CA GLU A 91 -0.81 2.97 -26.67
C GLU A 91 -2.13 3.29 -25.96
N ARG A 92 -3.27 3.02 -26.60
CA ARG A 92 -4.60 3.20 -25.99
C ARG A 92 -4.80 2.32 -24.76
N PHE A 93 -4.40 1.04 -24.82
CA PHE A 93 -4.47 0.13 -23.67
C PHE A 93 -3.67 0.67 -22.46
N ILE A 94 -2.49 1.25 -22.69
CA ILE A 94 -1.68 1.86 -21.62
C ILE A 94 -2.32 3.15 -21.08
N GLU A 95 -2.96 3.96 -21.94
CA GLU A 95 -3.67 5.17 -21.54
C GLU A 95 -4.92 4.86 -20.69
N ASP A 96 -5.71 3.87 -21.11
CA ASP A 96 -6.96 3.46 -20.46
C ASP A 96 -6.71 2.71 -19.13
N HIS A 97 -5.49 2.20 -18.93
CA HIS A 97 -5.08 1.47 -17.74
C HIS A 97 -3.89 2.16 -17.07
N PRO A 98 -4.15 3.23 -16.29
CA PRO A 98 -3.09 3.99 -15.64
C PRO A 98 -2.23 3.09 -14.75
N LYS A 99 -0.93 3.37 -14.72
CA LYS A 99 0.04 2.66 -13.88
C LYS A 99 -0.49 2.58 -12.45
N TYR A 100 -0.74 1.36 -12.00
CA TYR A 100 -1.10 1.11 -10.62
C TYR A 100 0.09 1.52 -9.75
N GLU A 101 -0.07 2.60 -8.99
CA GLU A 101 0.89 3.04 -7.96
C GLU A 101 0.87 2.07 -6.77
N LEU A 102 1.27 0.83 -7.01
CA LEU A 102 1.64 -0.13 -5.98
C LEU A 102 3.06 0.21 -5.49
N TYR A 103 3.25 1.42 -4.94
CA TYR A 103 4.59 1.81 -4.49
C TYR A 103 5.07 0.93 -3.34
N THR A 104 6.19 0.28 -3.63
CA THR A 104 7.31 -0.07 -2.73
C THR A 104 7.01 0.04 -1.25
N VAL A 105 6.76 -1.10 -0.61
CA VAL A 105 7.14 -1.27 0.79
C VAL A 105 8.67 -1.36 0.79
N THR A 106 9.36 -0.22 0.66
CA THR A 106 10.75 -0.14 1.11
C THR A 106 10.71 -0.35 2.61
N VAL A 107 10.87 -1.61 3.02
CA VAL A 107 11.45 -1.93 4.32
C VAL A 107 12.87 -1.40 4.23
N THR A 108 13.09 -0.15 4.59
CA THR A 108 14.42 0.34 4.94
C THR A 108 14.89 -0.49 6.12
N HIS A 109 15.58 -1.60 5.83
CA HIS A 109 16.63 -2.10 6.68
C HIS A 109 17.64 -0.97 6.79
N VAL A 110 17.67 -0.35 7.97
CA VAL A 110 18.78 0.50 8.37
C VAL A 110 19.68 -0.43 9.17
N GLU A 111 20.79 -0.82 8.54
CA GLU A 111 21.96 -1.42 9.20
C GLU A 111 22.52 -0.49 10.28
#